data_AF-A0A3B9WPS9-F1
#
_entry.id   AF-A0A3B9WPS9-F1
#
_cell.length_a   1.000
_cell.length_b   1.000
_cell.length_c   1.000
_cell.angle_alpha   90.00
_cell.angle_beta   90.00
_cell.angle_gamma   90.00
#
_symmetry.space_group_name_H-M   'P 1'
#
loop_
_entity.id
_entity.type
_entity.pdbx_description
1 polymer ?
#
loop_
_entity_poly.entity_id
_entity_poly.type
_entity_poly.pdbx_seq_one_letter_code
_entity_poly.pdbx_strand_id
1 'polypeptide(L)' 'MARTGRPKLEDPHNYKLTVRFSSEQKKRLEAYAEKFSMSKAQVLMKGFDELIERDEGADRGKRMRKERNSNGI' A
#
# COMPACT_ATOMS: atom_id res chain seq x y z
N MET A 1 -14.70 -26.89 32.74
CA MET A 1 -13.69 -26.75 31.65
C MET A 1 -13.91 -25.41 30.98
N ALA A 2 -12.95 -24.49 31.07
CA ALA A 2 -13.01 -23.22 30.35
C ALA A 2 -12.53 -23.40 28.91
N ARG A 3 -13.15 -22.72 27.94
CA ARG A 3 -12.52 -22.07 26.76
C ARG A 3 -13.55 -21.69 25.68
N THR A 4 -14.51 -20.83 26.01
CA THR A 4 -15.27 -20.10 24.99
C THR A 4 -14.75 -18.67 24.91
N GLY A 5 -13.51 -18.54 24.45
CA GLY A 5 -12.95 -17.25 24.03
C GLY A 5 -13.38 -16.94 22.60
N ARG A 6 -13.46 -15.64 22.24
CA ARG A 6 -13.81 -15.14 20.89
C ARG A 6 -13.14 -16.01 19.82
N PRO A 7 -13.88 -16.55 18.84
CA PRO A 7 -13.31 -17.36 17.77
C PRO A 7 -12.14 -16.61 17.13
N LYS A 8 -11.01 -17.31 16.94
CA LYS A 8 -9.85 -16.76 16.27
C LYS A 8 -10.27 -16.44 14.84
N LEU A 9 -10.50 -15.16 14.53
CA LEU A 9 -10.52 -14.71 13.15
C LEU A 9 -9.18 -15.14 12.56
N GLU A 10 -9.19 -15.89 11.45
CA GLU A 10 -7.97 -16.46 10.86
C GLU A 10 -7.03 -15.40 10.27
N ASP A 11 -7.45 -14.14 10.11
CA ASP A 11 -6.52 -13.06 9.77
C ASP A 11 -6.98 -11.70 10.35
N PRO A 12 -6.74 -11.45 11.64
CA PRO A 12 -7.14 -10.20 12.27
C PRO A 12 -6.08 -9.13 11.99
N HIS A 13 -5.96 -8.62 10.74
CA HIS A 13 -5.07 -7.51 10.35
C HIS A 13 -3.77 -7.45 11.17
N ASN A 14 -3.06 -8.58 11.28
CA ASN A 14 -2.11 -8.83 12.36
C ASN A 14 -0.80 -8.02 12.21
N TYR A 15 -0.60 -7.39 11.06
CA TYR A 15 0.65 -6.75 10.70
C TYR A 15 0.59 -5.26 11.04
N LYS A 16 1.25 -4.91 12.14
CA LYS A 16 1.42 -3.51 12.57
C LYS A 16 2.69 -2.93 11.93
N LEU A 17 2.52 -1.91 11.09
CA LEU A 17 3.62 -1.09 10.61
C LEU A 17 3.84 0.11 11.55
N THR A 18 5.04 0.25 12.09
CA THR A 18 5.44 1.43 12.88
C THR A 18 6.50 2.21 12.12
N VAL A 19 6.17 3.44 11.71
CA VAL A 19 7.06 4.31 10.94
C VAL A 19 7.29 5.61 11.70
N ARG A 20 8.54 6.09 11.71
CA ARG A 20 8.89 7.40 12.26
C ARG A 20 8.84 8.44 11.14
N PHE A 21 8.12 9.53 11.39
CA PHE A 21 8.00 10.67 10.48
C PHE A 21 8.68 11.89 11.07
N SER A 22 9.22 12.74 10.20
CA SER A 22 9.57 14.11 10.59
C SER A 22 8.30 14.95 10.79
N SER A 23 8.42 16.08 11.50
CA SER A 23 7.31 17.00 11.78
C SER A 23 6.62 17.50 10.50
N GLU A 24 7.40 17.80 9.45
CA GLU A 24 6.87 18.20 8.15
C GLU A 24 6.08 17.08 7.47
N GLN A 25 6.60 15.85 7.46
CA GLN A 25 5.92 14.71 6.85
C GLN A 25 4.59 14.42 7.53
N LYS A 26 4.55 14.48 8.87
CA LYS A 26 3.31 14.35 9.65
C LYS A 26 2.29 15.41 9.24
N LYS A 27 2.70 16.69 9.15
CA LYS A 27 1.81 17.79 8.76
C LYS A 27 1.24 17.63 7.36
N ARG A 28 2.06 17.17 6.40
CA ARG A 28 1.61 16.87 5.03
C ARG A 28 0.61 15.71 5.00
N LEU A 29 0.87 14.65 5.77
CA LEU A 29 -0.03 13.50 5.88
C LEU A 29 -1.39 13.90 6.48
N GLU A 30 -1.38 14.71 7.54
CA GLU A 30 -2.60 15.22 8.17
C GLU A 30 -3.40 16.14 7.25
N ALA A 31 -2.74 17.10 6.60
CA ALA A 31 -3.40 17.99 5.65
C ALA A 31 -4.06 17.23 4.49
N TYR A 32 -3.40 16.18 3.98
CA TYR A 32 -3.96 15.33 2.93
C TYR A 32 -5.13 14.49 3.45
N ALA A 33 -4.98 13.89 4.64
CA ALA A 33 -6.04 13.13 5.29
C ALA A 33 -7.30 13.99 5.52
N GLU A 34 -7.15 15.22 6.00
CA GLU A 34 -8.25 16.16 6.21
C GLU A 34 -8.91 16.58 4.90
N LYS A 35 -8.12 16.91 3.87
CA LYS A 35 -8.64 17.32 2.56
C LYS A 35 -9.55 16.27 1.92
N PHE A 36 -9.24 14.99 2.11
CA PHE A 36 -9.99 13.88 1.50
C PHE A 36 -10.91 13.16 2.50
N SER A 37 -11.02 13.65 3.74
CA SER A 37 -11.78 12.99 4.83
C SER A 37 -11.40 11.51 5.02
N MET A 38 -10.10 11.20 4.93
CA MET A 38 -9.56 9.86 5.07
C MET A 38 -8.78 9.73 6.38
N SER A 39 -8.70 8.52 6.94
CA SER A 39 -7.76 8.27 8.03
C SER A 39 -6.31 8.28 7.53
N LYS A 40 -5.36 8.66 8.40
CA LYS A 40 -3.92 8.63 8.07
C LYS A 40 -3.45 7.27 7.56
N ALA A 41 -4.01 6.18 8.12
CA ALA A 41 -3.76 4.83 7.68
C ALA A 41 -4.26 4.58 6.26
N GLN A 42 -5.48 5.01 5.92
CA GLN A 42 -6.03 4.88 4.57
C GLN A 42 -5.23 5.68 3.54
N VAL A 43 -4.72 6.86 3.89
CA VAL A 43 -3.85 7.64 3.00
C VAL A 43 -2.55 6.88 2.70
N LEU A 44 -1.94 6.27 3.73
CA LEU A 44 -0.72 5.47 3.56
C LEU A 44 -0.97 4.22 2.72
N MET A 45 -2.07 3.50 2.98
CA MET A 45 -2.43 2.30 2.20
C MET A 45 -2.70 2.64 0.75
N LYS A 46 -3.51 3.69 0.49
CA LYS A 46 -3.80 4.14 -0.88
C LYS A 46 -2.54 4.57 -1.62
N GLY A 47 -1.61 5.27 -0.95
CA GLY A 47 -0.32 5.62 -1.53
C GLY A 47 0.55 4.40 -1.82
N PHE A 48 0.50 3.38 -0.98
CA PHE A 48 1.21 2.12 -1.17
C PHE A 48 0.67 1.33 -2.38
N ASP A 49 -0.65 1.16 -2.47
CA ASP A 49 -1.31 0.52 -3.62
C ASP A 49 -0.98 1.26 -4.94
N GLU A 50 -1.09 2.59 -4.96
CA GLU A 50 -0.81 3.38 -6.16
C GLU A 50 0.66 3.26 -6.60
N LEU A 51 1.60 3.12 -5.66
CA LEU A 51 3.02 2.87 -5.98
C LEU A 51 3.22 1.50 -6.61
N ILE A 52 2.54 0.46 -6.11
CA ILE A 52 2.59 -0.89 -6.69
C ILE A 52 1.96 -0.88 -8.09
N GLU A 53 0.79 -0.28 -8.26
CA GLU A 53 0.12 -0.19 -9.57
C GLU A 53 0.97 0.55 -10.60
N ARG A 54 1.67 1.61 -10.20
CA ARG A 54 2.63 2.33 -11.06
C ARG A 54 3.82 1.47 -11.43
N ASP A 55 4.39 0.71 -10.49
CA ASP A 55 5.54 -0.15 -10.74
C ASP A 55 5.16 -1.34 -11.62
N GLU A 56 4.02 -2.00 -11.36
CA GLU A 56 3.47 -3.07 -12.20
C GLU A 56 3.03 -2.58 -13.58
N GLY A 57 2.46 -1.38 -13.67
CA GLY A 57 2.14 -0.73 -14.94
C GLY A 57 3.39 -0.39 -15.75
N ALA A 58 4.45 0.07 -15.09
CA ALA A 58 5.75 0.30 -15.71
C ALA A 58 6.43 -1.02 -16.12
N ASP A 59 6.28 -2.09 -15.34
CA ASP A 59 6.83 -3.41 -15.63
C ASP A 59 6.11 -4.10 -16.79
N ARG A 60 4.78 -3.95 -16.91
CA ARG A 60 4.03 -4.36 -18.12
C ARG A 60 4.53 -3.64 -19.37
N GLY A 61 4.80 -2.34 -19.29
CA GLY A 61 5.38 -1.55 -20.37
C GLY A 61 6.80 -1.98 -20.77
N LYS A 62 7.63 -2.41 -19.79
CA LYS A 62 8.98 -2.96 -20.03
C LYS A 62 8.94 -4.36 -20.63
N ARG A 63 8.04 -5.24 -20.16
CA ARG A 63 7.86 -6.60 -20.71
C ARG A 63 7.44 -6.56 -22.18
N MET A 64 6.49 -5.70 -22.55
CA MET A 64 6.06 -5.54 -23.95
C MET A 64 7.11 -4.93 -24.90
N ARG A 65 8.08 -4.16 -24.37
CA ARG A 65 9.20 -3.63 -25.17
C ARG A 65 10.30 -4.67 -25.38
N LYS A 66 10.54 -5.53 -24.39
CA LYS A 66 11.53 -6.61 -24.48
C LYS A 66 11.11 -7.70 -25.47
N GLU A 67 9.81 -8.02 -25.53
CA GLU A 67 9.25 -9.05 -26.41
C GLU A 67 9.23 -8.64 -27.89
N ARG A 68 9.01 -7.35 -28.18
CA ARG A 68 9.12 -6.82 -29.56
C ARG A 68 10.55 -6.78 -30.11
N ASN A 69 11.55 -6.68 -29.24
CA ASN A 69 12.97 -6.64 -29.64
C ASN A 69 13.61 -8.04 -29.76
N SER A 70 12.88 -9.11 -29.42
CA SER A 70 13.36 -10.50 -29.52
C SER A 70 12.80 -11.26 -30.73
N ASN A 71 11.73 -10.78 -31.36
CA ASN A 71 11.15 -11.38 -32.58
C ASN A 71 11.53 -10.66 -33.89
N GLY A 72 12.59 -9.85 -33.85
CA GLY A 72 13.17 -9.19 -35.03
C GLY A 72 14.58 -9.69 -35.33
N ILE A 73 14.69 -10.95 -35.74
CA ILE A 73 15.84 -11.51 -36.48
C ILE A 73 15.27 -12.17 -37.74
#